data_AF-A0A1S9BV46-F1
#
_entry.id   AF-A0A1S9BV46-F1
#
_cell.length_a   1.000
_cell.length_b   1.000
_cell.length_c   1.000
_cell.angle_alpha   90.00
_cell.angle_beta   90.00
_cell.angle_gamma   90.00
#
_symmetry.space_group_name_H-M   'P 1'
#
loop_
_entity.id
_entity.type
_entity.pdbx_description
1 polymer ?
#
loop_
_entity_poly.entity_id
_entity_poly.type
_entity_poly.pdbx_seq_one_letter_code
_entity_poly.pdbx_strand_id
1 'polypeptide(L)'
;MTLIERIREKLKCSEDIEKAVDSAVVSCIEDGILKEFLIAHRAEVIDMCLTEYDEKTFVNGIKEEGREERDREKITELLQDGKTPKEIADFCKYPMELIKIVQESMMVVK
;
A
#
# COMPACT_ATOMS: atom_id res chain seq x y z
N MET A 1 -8.79 -17.40 16.28
CA MET A 1 -9.17 -16.34 15.34
C MET A 1 -9.34 -15.06 16.14
N THR A 2 -8.47 -14.08 15.93
CA THR A 2 -8.45 -12.79 16.61
C THR A 2 -9.10 -11.72 15.74
N LEU A 3 -9.48 -10.59 16.34
CA LEU A 3 -10.06 -9.45 15.60
C LEU A 3 -9.16 -9.01 14.43
N ILE A 4 -7.85 -8.95 14.65
CA ILE A 4 -6.85 -8.54 13.64
C ILE A 4 -6.84 -9.48 12.44
N GLU A 5 -6.99 -10.79 12.65
CA GLU A 5 -7.03 -11.77 11.56
C GLU A 5 -8.25 -11.54 10.66
N ARG A 6 -9.42 -11.25 11.25
CA ARG A 6 -10.64 -10.95 10.48
C ARG A 6 -10.56 -9.64 9.72
N ILE A 7 -9.98 -8.60 10.33
CA ILE A 7 -9.75 -7.32 9.66
C ILE A 7 -8.87 -7.52 8.42
N ARG A 8 -7.77 -8.28 8.56
CA ARG A 8 -6.86 -8.60 7.44
C ARG A 8 -7.54 -9.40 6.33
N GLU A 9 -8.42 -10.35 6.67
CA GLU A 9 -9.18 -11.09 5.65
C GLU A 9 -10.19 -10.21 4.93
N LYS A 10 -10.90 -9.33 5.64
CA LYS A 10 -11.88 -8.42 5.05
C LYS A 10 -11.23 -7.35 4.17
N LEU A 11 -10.04 -6.87 4.55
CA LEU A 11 -9.24 -5.93 3.75
C LEU A 11 -8.76 -6.53 2.42
N LYS A 12 -8.52 -7.86 2.34
CA LYS A 12 -8.15 -8.49 1.06
C LYS A 12 -9.26 -8.46 0.03
N CYS A 13 -10.51 -8.31 0.46
CA CYS A 13 -11.70 -8.35 -0.39
C CYS A 13 -12.40 -6.99 -0.52
N SER A 14 -11.97 -5.96 0.21
CA SER A 14 -12.62 -4.65 0.24
C SER A 14 -11.57 -3.53 0.25
N GLU A 15 -11.74 -2.55 -0.64
CA GLU A 15 -10.89 -1.35 -0.72
C GLU A 15 -11.16 -0.35 0.42
N ASP A 16 -12.25 -0.55 1.18
CA ASP A 16 -12.70 0.37 2.23
C ASP A 16 -12.38 -0.21 3.61
N ILE A 17 -11.35 0.35 4.25
CA ILE A 17 -10.87 -0.10 5.55
C ILE A 17 -11.89 0.08 6.66
N GLU A 18 -12.64 1.17 6.65
CA GLU A 18 -13.64 1.44 7.68
C GLU A 18 -14.71 0.35 7.64
N LYS A 19 -15.17 0.00 6.44
CA LYS A 19 -16.09 -1.13 6.24
C LYS A 19 -15.47 -2.48 6.59
N ALA A 20 -14.19 -2.70 6.30
CA ALA A 20 -13.51 -3.95 6.62
C ALA A 20 -13.38 -4.16 8.14
N VAL A 21 -13.02 -3.10 8.87
CA VAL A 21 -12.90 -3.11 10.33
C VAL A 21 -14.29 -3.28 10.97
N ASP A 22 -15.28 -2.53 10.51
CA ASP A 22 -16.67 -2.63 10.99
C ASP A 22 -17.22 -4.06 10.81
N SER A 23 -17.04 -4.64 9.62
CA SER A 23 -17.47 -6.00 9.30
C SER A 23 -16.75 -7.06 10.15
N ALA A 24 -15.45 -6.86 10.43
CA ALA A 24 -14.69 -7.76 11.29
C ALA A 24 -15.15 -7.70 12.75
N VAL A 25 -15.46 -6.50 13.27
CA VAL A 25 -15.97 -6.31 14.63
C VAL A 25 -17.35 -6.96 14.78
N VAL A 26 -18.26 -6.76 13.83
CA VAL A 26 -19.59 -7.40 13.83
C VAL A 26 -19.44 -8.92 13.83
N SER A 27 -18.58 -9.44 12.97
CA SER A 27 -18.33 -10.88 12.87
C SER A 27 -17.73 -11.47 14.15
N CYS A 28 -16.84 -10.75 14.84
CA CYS A 28 -16.33 -11.16 16.16
C CYS A 28 -17.41 -11.15 17.25
N ILE A 29 -18.31 -10.16 17.24
CA ILE A 29 -19.45 -10.09 18.18
C ILE A 29 -20.41 -11.26 17.97
N GLU A 30 -20.69 -11.61 16.71
CA GLU A 30 -21.53 -12.76 16.34
C GLU A 30 -20.93 -14.08 16.84
N ASP A 31 -19.62 -14.26 16.69
CA ASP A 31 -18.92 -15.48 17.11
C ASP A 31 -18.52 -15.49 18.60
N GLY A 32 -18.96 -14.48 19.38
CA GLY A 32 -18.71 -14.41 20.82
C GLY A 32 -17.27 -14.05 21.20
N ILE A 33 -16.45 -13.63 20.24
CA ILE A 33 -15.03 -13.29 20.43
C ILE A 33 -14.96 -11.85 20.95
N LEU A 34 -14.47 -11.66 22.18
CA LEU A 34 -14.36 -10.33 22.82
C LEU A 34 -15.71 -9.56 22.83
N LYS A 35 -16.83 -10.28 22.81
CA LYS A 35 -18.17 -9.73 22.56
C LYS A 35 -18.53 -8.55 23.48
N GLU A 36 -18.39 -8.74 24.79
CA GLU A 36 -18.74 -7.70 25.77
C GLU A 36 -17.85 -6.46 25.62
N PHE A 37 -16.55 -6.67 25.37
CA PHE A 37 -15.58 -5.60 25.15
C PHE A 37 -15.86 -4.85 23.84
N LEU A 38 -16.10 -5.57 22.73
CA LEU A 38 -16.38 -4.97 21.42
C LEU A 38 -17.73 -4.26 21.36
N ILE A 39 -18.73 -4.71 22.12
CA ILE A 39 -20.01 -4.01 22.25
C ILE A 39 -19.82 -2.68 23.00
N ALA A 40 -19.04 -2.68 24.08
CA ALA A 40 -18.80 -1.47 24.87
C ALA A 40 -17.85 -0.47 24.17
N HIS A 41 -16.84 -0.96 23.46
CA HIS A 41 -15.75 -0.15 22.90
C HIS A 41 -15.74 -0.13 21.36
N ARG A 42 -16.89 -0.38 20.71
CA ARG A 42 -16.97 -0.52 19.24
C ARG A 42 -16.35 0.66 18.49
N ALA A 43 -16.73 1.88 18.86
CA ALA A 43 -16.26 3.10 18.21
C ALA A 43 -14.76 3.32 18.45
N GLU A 44 -14.28 3.09 19.68
CA GLU A 44 -12.87 3.23 20.04
C GLU A 44 -11.98 2.21 19.30
N VAL A 45 -12.45 0.98 19.15
CA VAL A 45 -11.71 -0.07 18.41
C VAL A 45 -11.65 0.25 16.92
N ILE A 46 -12.73 0.79 16.34
CA ILE A 46 -12.73 1.22 14.93
C ILE A 46 -11.76 2.40 14.74
N ASP A 47 -11.86 3.42 15.58
CA ASP A 47 -11.02 4.62 15.52
C ASP A 47 -9.53 4.31 15.72
N MET A 48 -9.20 3.46 16.69
CA MET A 48 -7.84 2.97 16.92
C MET A 48 -7.31 2.21 15.69
N CYS A 49 -8.12 1.32 15.10
CA CYS A 49 -7.69 0.56 13.92
C CYS A 49 -7.47 1.44 12.68
N LEU A 50 -8.27 2.50 12.53
CA LEU A 50 -8.14 3.46 11.42
C LEU A 50 -6.88 4.30 11.57
N THR A 51 -6.64 4.86 12.77
CA THR A 51 -5.48 5.71 13.06
C THR A 51 -4.15 4.97 12.91
N GLU A 52 -4.04 3.74 13.43
CA GLU A 52 -2.81 2.94 13.32
C GLU A 52 -2.56 2.37 11.91
N TYR A 53 -3.62 2.21 11.11
CA TYR A 53 -3.48 1.81 9.72
C TYR A 53 -3.01 2.95 8.84
N ASP A 54 -3.52 4.16 9.06
CA ASP A 54 -3.05 5.37 8.36
C ASP A 54 -1.55 5.57 8.61
N GLU A 55 -1.10 5.37 9.84
CA GLU A 55 0.33 5.48 10.20
C GLU A 55 1.20 4.41 9.51
N LYS A 56 0.72 3.16 9.37
CA LYS A 56 1.45 2.10 8.64
C LYS A 56 1.45 2.30 7.13
N THR A 57 0.38 2.86 6.57
CA THR A 57 0.28 3.19 5.14
C THR A 57 1.18 4.36 4.81
N PHE A 58 1.23 5.38 5.68
CA PHE A 58 2.14 6.51 5.58
C PHE A 58 3.61 6.07 5.67
N VAL A 59 3.98 5.21 6.63
CA VAL A 59 5.36 4.73 6.79
C VAL A 59 5.81 3.81 5.66
N ASN A 60 4.91 2.96 5.13
CA ASN A 60 5.22 2.14 3.95
C ASN A 60 5.28 2.98 2.67
N GLY A 61 4.37 3.96 2.51
CA GLY A 61 4.33 4.91 1.41
C GLY A 61 5.61 5.74 1.32
N ILE A 62 6.06 6.35 2.42
CA ILE A 62 7.32 7.12 2.46
C ILE A 62 8.54 6.26 2.09
N LYS A 63 8.54 4.99 2.48
CA LYS A 63 9.69 4.09 2.27
C LYS A 63 9.75 3.55 0.83
N GLU A 64 8.62 3.38 0.16
CA GLU A 64 8.56 3.00 -1.26
C GLU A 64 8.74 4.22 -2.17
N GLU A 65 8.09 5.35 -1.88
CA GLU A 65 8.21 6.60 -2.67
C GLU A 65 9.65 7.12 -2.71
N GLY A 66 10.35 7.16 -1.57
CA GLY A 66 11.75 7.63 -1.52
C GLY A 66 12.75 6.72 -2.25
N ARG A 67 12.38 5.46 -2.53
CA ARG A 67 13.20 4.51 -3.29
C ARG A 67 12.85 4.56 -4.78
N GLU A 68 11.56 4.63 -5.09
CA GLU A 68 11.07 4.77 -6.46
C GLU A 68 11.51 6.08 -7.11
N GLU A 69 11.49 7.20 -6.39
CA GLU A 69 11.87 8.49 -6.97
C GLU A 69 13.35 8.50 -7.40
N ARG A 70 14.25 7.99 -6.55
CA ARG A 70 15.69 7.87 -6.89
C ARG A 70 15.95 6.95 -8.09
N ASP A 71 15.20 5.87 -8.18
CA ASP A 71 15.34 4.92 -9.29
C ASP A 71 14.77 5.53 -10.58
N ARG A 72 13.66 6.27 -10.51
CA ARG A 72 13.08 7.00 -11.65
C ARG A 72 14.00 8.14 -12.13
N GLU A 73 14.61 8.90 -11.22
CA GLU A 73 15.59 9.94 -11.55
C GLU A 73 16.79 9.36 -12.31
N LYS A 74 17.39 8.27 -11.79
CA LYS A 74 18.49 7.58 -12.48
C LYS A 74 18.11 7.06 -13.85
N ILE A 75 16.93 6.45 -13.97
CA ILE A 75 16.45 5.95 -15.27
C ILE A 75 16.27 7.13 -16.23
N THR A 76 15.73 8.24 -15.76
CA THR A 76 15.54 9.47 -16.55
C THR A 76 16.88 10.02 -17.05
N GLU A 77 17.89 10.15 -16.17
CA GLU A 77 19.24 10.59 -16.56
C GLU A 77 19.86 9.67 -17.63
N LEU A 78 19.78 8.35 -17.44
CA LEU A 78 20.32 7.38 -18.40
C LEU A 78 19.60 7.44 -19.76
N LEU A 79 18.28 7.65 -19.76
CA LEU A 79 17.51 7.83 -20.98
C LEU A 79 17.86 9.15 -21.69
N GLN A 80 18.12 10.23 -20.95
CA GLN A 80 18.60 11.51 -21.50
C GLN A 80 20.01 11.40 -22.09
N ASP A 81 20.88 10.58 -21.48
CA ASP A 81 22.21 10.23 -21.99
C ASP A 81 22.17 9.32 -23.23
N GLY A 82 20.98 8.96 -23.72
CA GLY A 82 20.77 8.20 -24.95
C GLY A 82 20.90 6.69 -24.78
N LYS A 83 20.88 6.18 -23.53
CA LYS A 83 20.84 4.73 -23.28
C LYS A 83 19.49 4.16 -23.65
N THR A 84 19.50 2.96 -24.23
CA THR A 84 18.25 2.26 -24.53
C THR A 84 17.66 1.63 -23.27
N PRO A 85 16.33 1.49 -23.18
CA PRO A 85 15.67 0.83 -22.04
C PRO A 85 16.24 -0.55 -21.71
N LYS A 86 16.66 -1.30 -22.74
CA LYS A 86 17.25 -2.63 -22.60
C LYS A 86 18.62 -2.59 -21.93
N GLU A 87 19.47 -1.63 -22.32
CA GLU A 87 20.79 -1.44 -21.69
C GLU A 87 20.64 -1.01 -20.23
N ILE A 88 19.67 -0.15 -19.92
CA ILE A 88 19.38 0.28 -18.54
C ILE A 88 18.91 -0.91 -17.69
N ALA A 89 18.01 -1.74 -18.23
CA ALA A 89 17.56 -2.96 -17.56
C ALA A 89 18.72 -3.92 -17.28
N ASP A 90 19.58 -4.15 -18.27
CA ASP A 90 20.70 -5.09 -18.16
C ASP A 90 21.81 -4.57 -17.20
N PHE A 91 22.16 -3.27 -17.26
CA PHE A 91 23.21 -2.69 -16.43
C PHE A 91 22.75 -2.41 -14.99
N CYS A 92 21.57 -1.83 -14.83
CA CYS A 92 21.09 -1.38 -13.52
C CYS A 92 20.18 -2.41 -12.84
N LYS A 93 19.85 -3.51 -13.53
CA LYS A 93 18.93 -4.56 -13.06
C LYS A 93 17.54 -4.04 -12.69
N TYR A 94 17.16 -2.91 -13.29
CA TYR A 94 15.82 -2.37 -13.13
C TYR A 94 14.82 -3.18 -13.96
N PRO A 95 13.59 -3.38 -13.46
CA PRO A 95 12.56 -4.03 -14.23
C PRO A 95 12.22 -3.21 -15.48
N MET A 96 12.10 -3.88 -16.62
CA MET A 96 11.75 -3.26 -17.91
C MET A 96 10.44 -2.48 -17.86
N GLU A 97 9.51 -2.88 -16.99
CA GLU A 97 8.24 -2.22 -16.77
C GLU A 97 8.42 -0.80 -16.18
N LEU A 98 9.26 -0.67 -15.15
CA LEU A 98 9.59 0.62 -14.55
C LEU A 98 10.26 1.57 -15.56
N ILE A 99 11.19 1.05 -16.37
CA ILE A 99 11.92 1.86 -17.35
C ILE A 99 10.97 2.39 -18.44
N LYS A 100 10.04 1.55 -18.91
CA LYS A 100 9.02 1.97 -19.88
C LYS A 100 8.08 3.03 -19.31
N ILE A 101 7.63 2.87 -18.06
CA ILE A 101 6.78 3.87 -17.38
C ILE A 101 7.48 5.23 -17.33
N VAL A 102 8.77 5.26 -16.99
CA VAL A 102 9.58 6.50 -16.96
C VAL A 102 9.78 7.07 -18.36
N GLN A 103 10.04 6.22 -19.35
CA GLN A 103 10.20 6.66 -20.74
C GLN A 103 8.89 7.26 -21.30
N GLU A 104 7.75 6.65 -21.00
CA GLU A 104 6.42 7.12 -21.38
C GLU A 104 6.09 8.44 -20.68
N SER A 105 6.36 8.57 -19.38
CA SER A 105 6.12 9.82 -18.66
C SER A 105 6.96 10.98 -19.19
N MET A 106 8.18 10.74 -19.69
CA MET A 106 9.00 11.74 -20.39
C MET A 106 8.41 12.18 -21.75
N MET A 107 7.64 11.32 -22.44
CA MET A 107 7.02 11.66 -23.72
C MET A 107 5.74 12.50 -23.59
N VAL A 108 5.06 12.44 -22.43
CA VAL A 108 3.79 13.15 -22.17
C VAL A 108 4.00 14.64 -21.85
N VAL A 109 5.22 15.06 -21.50
CA VAL A 109 5.55 16.47 -21.15
C VAL A 109 6.01 17.29 -22.37
N LYS A 110 5.74 16.84 -23.60
CA LYS A 110 6.05 17.58 -24.84
C LYS A 110 4.84 18.24 -25.47
#